data_AF-A0A251X6B5-F1
#
_entry.id   AF-A0A251X6B5-F1
#
_cell.length_a   1.000
_cell.length_b   1.000
_cell.length_c   1.000
_cell.angle_alpha   90.00
_cell.angle_beta   90.00
_cell.angle_gamma   90.00
#
_symmetry.space_group_name_H-M   'P 1'
#
loop_
_entity.id
_entity.type
_entity.pdbx_description
1 polymer ?
#
loop_
_entity_poly.entity_id
_entity_poly.type
_entity_poly.pdbx_seq_one_letter_code
_entity_poly.pdbx_strand_id
1 'polypeptide(L)'
;MKSKYVNPFTDFGFKKLFGEEANKHLLIDFLNQLLPPQHQIHDLFYKKTEQLGSRELDRKAIFDLYCESQEGHKFIVELQKAKQNFFKDRSVFYATFPIREQAERGEWNYQLQPVYCIALLDFVFEETYSERYLQQVQLRNEVCEVFYDKLTFIFIEMPRFKKKLDELNSHFDKWLYFIKHLENFDDIPQDLRESIFEQAFAVAEIACFNSQQLEEYENSLKYYRDLKNVIDTAASEAEERGIEIGEKRGIEIGEKRGIEIGKEQGVGIGVEIGKEQEKHQRIQIALQQGVLTPSQIASLFDVDEQLVLSLIHVTPPENL
;
A
#
# COMPACT_ATOMS: atom_id res chain seq x y z
N MET A 1 -21.02 23.39 -6.82
CA MET A 1 -21.73 23.77 -5.57
C MET A 1 -20.69 23.82 -4.46
N LYS A 2 -20.77 24.79 -3.55
CA LYS A 2 -19.97 24.76 -2.32
C LYS A 2 -20.56 23.66 -1.42
N SER A 3 -19.72 22.78 -0.88
CA SER A 3 -20.12 21.74 0.06
C SER A 3 -20.85 22.37 1.26
N LYS A 4 -21.86 21.69 1.81
CA LYS A 4 -22.62 22.17 2.99
C LYS A 4 -21.83 21.98 4.28
N TYR A 5 -21.10 20.87 4.37
CA TYR A 5 -20.30 20.49 5.53
C TYR A 5 -18.81 20.51 5.24
N VAL A 6 -17.99 20.71 6.27
CA VAL A 6 -16.52 20.66 6.17
C VAL A 6 -16.01 19.28 5.76
N ASN A 7 -14.83 19.26 5.16
CA ASN A 7 -14.11 18.02 4.88
C ASN A 7 -13.29 17.60 6.11
N PRO A 8 -13.57 16.44 6.75
CA PRO A 8 -12.85 15.98 7.93
C PRO A 8 -11.38 15.67 7.70
N PHE A 9 -10.95 15.41 6.46
CA PHE A 9 -9.55 15.16 6.11
C PHE A 9 -8.70 16.44 6.01
N THR A 10 -9.29 17.60 6.31
CA THR A 10 -8.55 18.85 6.49
C THR A 10 -8.14 19.03 7.96
N ASP A 11 -7.02 19.73 8.21
CA ASP A 11 -6.58 20.01 9.59
C ASP A 11 -7.66 20.79 10.35
N PHE A 12 -8.27 21.78 9.69
CA PHE A 12 -9.36 22.55 10.24
C PHE A 12 -10.58 21.67 10.52
N GLY A 13 -11.05 20.90 9.53
CA GLY A 13 -12.26 20.07 9.68
C GLY A 13 -12.13 19.02 10.78
N PHE A 14 -10.97 18.37 10.88
CA PHE A 14 -10.69 17.40 11.93
C PHE A 14 -10.73 18.04 13.33
N LYS A 15 -10.02 19.16 13.52
CA LYS A 15 -10.00 19.89 14.80
C LYS A 15 -11.34 20.54 15.13
N LYS A 16 -12.10 20.96 14.11
CA LYS A 16 -13.44 21.52 14.30
C LYS A 16 -14.39 20.49 14.90
N LEU A 17 -14.35 19.26 14.39
CA LEU A 17 -15.15 18.14 14.89
C LEU A 17 -14.66 17.63 16.25
N PHE A 18 -13.35 17.40 16.38
CA PHE A 18 -12.80 16.58 17.46
C PHE A 18 -11.82 17.31 18.39
N GLY A 19 -11.49 18.57 18.13
CA GLY A 19 -10.46 19.32 18.87
C GLY A 19 -10.98 20.50 19.69
N GLU A 20 -12.26 20.83 19.61
CA GLU A 20 -12.88 21.91 20.39
C GLU A 20 -13.49 21.37 21.68
N GLU A 21 -13.31 22.08 22.80
CA GLU A 21 -13.85 21.68 24.11
C GLU A 21 -15.38 21.52 24.10
N ALA A 22 -16.08 22.38 23.35
CA ALA A 22 -17.54 22.32 23.18
C ALA A 22 -18.01 21.01 22.51
N ASN A 23 -17.15 20.41 21.68
CA ASN A 23 -17.49 19.25 20.85
C ASN A 23 -16.79 17.97 21.35
N LYS A 24 -16.15 18.02 22.52
CA LYS A 24 -15.34 16.94 23.10
C LYS A 24 -16.09 15.61 23.22
N HIS A 25 -17.39 15.66 23.45
CA HIS A 25 -18.26 14.49 23.50
C HIS A 25 -18.26 13.69 22.19
N LEU A 26 -18.06 14.34 21.03
CA LEU A 26 -17.93 13.67 19.73
C LEU A 26 -16.67 12.80 19.66
N LEU A 27 -15.54 13.34 20.15
CA LEU A 27 -14.29 12.59 20.21
C LEU A 27 -14.39 11.42 21.19
N ILE A 28 -14.98 11.65 22.38
CA ILE A 28 -15.19 10.60 23.38
C ILE A 28 -16.02 9.44 22.79
N ASP A 29 -17.14 9.76 22.14
CA ASP A 29 -18.02 8.75 21.53
C ASP A 29 -17.31 7.94 20.43
N PHE A 30 -16.52 8.62 19.59
CA PHE A 30 -15.71 7.96 18.56
C PHE A 30 -14.61 7.07 19.16
N LEU A 31 -13.83 7.57 20.13
CA LEU A 31 -12.75 6.82 20.77
C LEU A 31 -13.28 5.58 21.50
N ASN A 32 -14.44 5.70 22.14
CA ASN A 32 -15.09 4.57 22.83
C ASN A 32 -15.49 3.42 21.90
N GLN A 33 -15.58 3.65 20.59
CA GLN A 33 -15.77 2.56 19.60
C GLN A 33 -14.49 1.75 19.34
N LEU A 34 -13.33 2.30 19.70
CA LEU A 34 -12.02 1.69 19.45
C LEU A 34 -11.44 1.04 20.71
N LEU A 35 -11.86 1.53 21.89
CA LEU A 35 -11.27 1.16 23.18
C LEU A 35 -11.96 -0.06 23.79
N PRO A 36 -11.21 -0.89 24.54
CA PRO A 36 -11.81 -2.02 25.24
C PRO A 36 -12.68 -1.55 26.40
N PRO A 37 -13.60 -2.38 26.92
CA PRO A 37 -14.58 -2.00 27.95
C PRO A 37 -13.95 -1.37 29.21
N GLN A 38 -12.78 -1.84 29.63
CA GLN A 38 -12.07 -1.35 30.82
C GLN A 38 -11.40 0.02 30.64
N HIS A 39 -11.32 0.55 29.42
CA HIS A 39 -10.68 1.84 29.12
C HIS A 39 -11.66 2.84 28.48
N GLN A 40 -12.96 2.61 28.60
CA GLN A 40 -13.99 3.53 28.14
C GLN A 40 -13.82 4.89 28.82
N ILE A 41 -13.91 5.95 28.02
CA ILE A 41 -13.68 7.32 28.44
C ILE A 41 -15.00 7.93 28.89
N HIS A 42 -15.03 8.44 30.12
CA HIS A 42 -16.14 9.25 30.64
C HIS A 42 -15.92 10.74 30.40
N ASP A 43 -14.69 11.21 30.64
CA ASP A 43 -14.27 12.58 30.36
C ASP A 43 -12.82 12.59 29.84
N LEU A 44 -12.51 13.64 29.09
CA LEU A 44 -11.25 13.79 28.36
C LEU A 44 -10.70 15.21 28.58
N PHE A 45 -9.38 15.37 28.57
CA PHE A 45 -8.71 16.65 28.69
C PHE A 45 -7.71 16.81 27.55
N TYR A 46 -7.84 17.88 26.76
CA TYR A 46 -6.85 18.20 25.73
C TYR A 46 -5.55 18.69 26.36
N LYS A 47 -4.44 18.11 25.91
CA LYS A 47 -3.08 18.41 26.35
C LYS A 47 -2.40 19.25 25.27
N LYS A 48 -1.44 20.09 25.67
CA LYS A 48 -0.70 20.93 24.71
C LYS A 48 0.21 20.07 23.86
N THR A 49 -0.02 20.05 22.55
CA THR A 49 0.76 19.27 21.57
C THR A 49 2.17 19.82 21.38
N GLU A 50 2.40 21.11 21.62
CA GLU A 50 3.68 21.78 21.37
C GLU A 50 4.78 21.56 22.44
N GLN A 51 4.46 20.99 23.60
CA GLN A 51 5.39 20.91 24.74
C GLN A 51 6.22 19.62 24.80
N LEU A 52 6.07 18.71 23.83
CA LEU A 52 6.72 17.40 23.88
C LEU A 52 8.14 17.38 23.28
N GLY A 53 8.57 18.46 22.63
CA GLY A 53 9.97 18.72 22.28
C GLY A 53 10.76 19.27 23.48
N SER A 54 11.82 18.57 23.89
CA SER A 54 12.66 18.95 25.04
C SER A 54 13.62 20.12 24.73
N ARG A 55 13.79 20.50 23.45
CA ARG A 55 14.69 21.57 22.99
C ARG A 55 14.05 22.37 21.85
N GLU A 56 14.38 23.66 21.75
CA GLU A 56 13.96 24.56 20.65
C GLU A 56 14.36 24.07 19.24
N LEU A 57 15.28 23.10 19.15
CA LEU A 57 15.77 22.48 17.90
C LEU A 57 15.14 21.12 17.60
N ASP A 58 14.40 20.51 18.53
CA ASP A 58 13.64 19.30 18.22
C ASP A 58 12.48 19.72 17.32
N ARG A 59 12.37 19.13 16.12
CA ARG A 59 11.15 19.26 15.30
C ARG A 59 9.97 18.93 16.22
N LYS A 60 9.17 19.94 16.61
CA LYS A 60 8.00 19.73 17.46
C LYS A 60 7.19 18.61 16.82
N ALA A 61 7.02 17.49 17.52
CA ALA A 61 6.00 16.52 17.14
C ALA A 61 4.66 17.21 17.43
N ILE A 62 4.04 17.76 16.39
CA ILE A 62 2.74 18.40 16.50
C ILE A 62 1.74 17.29 16.23
N PHE A 63 1.15 16.78 17.31
CA PHE A 63 0.00 15.88 17.20
C PHE A 63 -1.21 16.67 16.72
N ASP A 64 -2.11 16.03 15.98
CA ASP A 64 -3.39 16.67 15.65
C ASP A 64 -4.20 16.86 16.93
N LEU A 65 -4.34 15.78 17.72
CA LEU A 65 -4.94 15.80 19.04
C LEU A 65 -4.11 14.97 20.02
N TYR A 66 -3.83 15.54 21.18
CA TYR A 66 -3.25 14.82 22.30
C TYR A 66 -4.13 15.01 23.53
N CYS A 67 -4.61 13.91 24.10
CA CYS A 67 -5.64 13.93 25.12
C CYS A 67 -5.32 12.97 26.27
N GLU A 68 -5.93 13.22 27.42
CA GLU A 68 -5.83 12.40 28.63
C GLU A 68 -7.21 12.13 29.20
N SER A 69 -7.54 10.88 29.58
CA SER A 69 -8.79 10.60 30.31
C SER A 69 -8.66 10.90 31.80
N GLN A 70 -9.79 10.90 32.51
CA GLN A 70 -9.82 11.06 33.97
C GLN A 70 -8.99 10.00 34.72
N GLU A 71 -8.84 8.80 34.16
CA GLU A 71 -8.05 7.69 34.69
C GLU A 71 -6.54 7.81 34.38
N GLY A 72 -6.14 8.84 33.62
CA GLY A 72 -4.73 9.08 33.24
C GLY A 72 -4.29 8.34 31.97
N HIS A 73 -5.21 7.70 31.25
CA HIS A 73 -4.91 7.10 29.94
C HIS A 73 -4.56 8.19 28.93
N LYS A 74 -3.56 7.95 28.09
CA LYS A 74 -3.09 8.93 27.09
C LYS A 74 -3.53 8.52 25.69
N PHE A 75 -4.02 9.48 24.92
CA PHE A 75 -4.50 9.27 23.55
C PHE A 75 -3.83 10.26 22.61
N ILE A 76 -3.10 9.74 21.63
CA ILE A 76 -2.68 10.48 20.46
C ILE A 76 -3.67 10.13 19.35
N VAL A 77 -4.32 11.12 18.74
CA VAL A 77 -5.22 10.93 17.60
C VAL A 77 -4.70 11.74 16.43
N GLU A 78 -4.32 11.05 15.36
CA GLU A 78 -3.69 11.61 14.16
C GLU A 78 -4.56 11.42 12.93
N LEU A 79 -4.52 12.40 12.04
CA LEU A 79 -5.10 12.34 10.71
C LEU A 79 -3.98 12.44 9.67
N GLN A 80 -3.70 11.33 9.00
CA GLN A 80 -2.62 11.25 8.03
C GLN A 80 -3.14 11.14 6.60
N LYS A 81 -2.96 12.22 5.82
CA LYS A 81 -3.41 12.35 4.42
C LYS A 81 -2.55 11.61 3.40
N ALA A 82 -1.25 11.45 3.71
CA ALA A 82 -0.27 10.94 2.76
C ALA A 82 0.61 9.87 3.39
N LYS A 83 0.86 8.80 2.64
CA LYS A 83 1.81 7.75 3.03
C LYS A 83 3.21 8.35 3.15
N GLN A 84 3.90 7.99 4.23
CA GLN A 84 5.30 8.30 4.45
C GLN A 84 6.05 6.99 4.67
N ASN A 85 7.24 6.83 4.08
CA ASN A 85 7.99 5.55 4.10
C ASN A 85 8.23 5.02 5.52
N PHE A 86 8.48 5.90 6.49
CA PHE A 86 8.76 5.56 7.89
C PHE A 86 7.59 5.90 8.81
N PHE A 87 6.34 5.76 8.33
CA PHE A 87 5.16 6.07 9.14
C PHE A 87 5.11 5.23 10.42
N LYS A 88 5.41 3.92 10.33
CA LYS A 88 5.42 3.01 11.48
C LYS A 88 6.48 3.43 12.52
N ASP A 89 7.69 3.73 12.07
CA ASP A 89 8.78 4.23 12.92
C ASP A 89 8.38 5.54 13.62
N ARG A 90 7.74 6.45 12.87
CA ARG A 90 7.24 7.71 13.40
C ARG A 90 6.16 7.48 14.45
N SER A 91 5.22 6.55 14.23
CA SER A 91 4.21 6.19 15.24
C SER A 91 4.85 5.67 16.52
N VAL A 92 5.85 4.78 16.41
CA VAL A 92 6.59 4.27 17.59
C VAL A 92 7.33 5.39 18.31
N PHE A 93 8.05 6.24 17.56
CA PHE A 93 8.71 7.42 18.13
C PHE A 93 7.71 8.34 18.84
N TYR A 94 6.55 8.56 18.24
CA TYR A 94 5.50 9.41 18.78
C TYR A 94 4.89 8.87 20.07
N ALA A 95 4.73 7.55 20.17
CA ALA A 95 4.29 6.91 21.41
C ALA A 95 5.25 7.14 22.59
N THR A 96 6.54 7.44 22.33
CA THR A 96 7.51 7.69 23.42
C THR A 96 7.23 8.97 24.18
N PHE A 97 6.58 9.98 23.57
CA PHE A 97 6.31 11.27 24.22
C PHE A 97 5.32 11.14 25.39
N PRO A 98 4.11 10.57 25.24
CA PRO A 98 3.19 10.35 26.36
C PRO A 98 3.74 9.34 27.37
N ILE A 99 4.59 8.40 26.96
CA ILE A 99 5.27 7.49 27.89
C ILE A 99 6.27 8.27 28.76
N ARG A 100 7.09 9.13 28.16
CA ARG A 100 8.08 9.96 28.86
C ARG A 100 7.42 10.97 29.79
N GLU A 101 6.28 11.54 29.40
CA GLU A 101 5.54 12.50 30.22
C GLU A 101 5.08 11.92 31.57
N GLN A 102 4.85 10.60 31.63
CA GLN A 102 4.43 9.92 32.86
C GLN A 102 5.54 9.74 33.89
N ALA A 103 6.79 10.10 33.56
CA ALA A 103 7.90 9.97 34.49
C ALA A 103 7.77 10.95 35.66
N GLU A 104 7.78 10.42 36.88
CA GLU A 104 7.69 11.21 38.11
C GLU A 104 9.09 11.51 38.68
N ARG A 105 9.22 12.62 39.43
CA ARG A 105 10.47 12.96 40.14
C ARG A 105 10.51 12.24 41.49
N GLY A 106 11.64 11.62 41.82
CA GLY A 106 11.85 10.95 43.10
C GLY A 106 11.75 9.43 42.97
N GLU A 107 11.15 8.77 43.96
CA GLU A 107 10.91 7.33 43.89
C GLU A 107 9.72 7.06 42.96
N TRP A 108 10.01 6.47 41.80
CA TRP A 108 9.00 6.04 40.84
C TRP A 108 9.17 4.55 40.55
N ASN A 109 8.06 3.81 40.59
CA ASN A 109 8.04 2.36 40.39
C ASN A 109 7.95 1.95 38.91
N TYR A 110 8.01 2.91 37.98
CA TYR A 110 7.90 2.72 36.53
C TYR A 110 6.54 2.13 36.07
N GLN A 111 5.49 2.20 36.90
CA GLN A 111 4.16 1.74 36.53
C GLN A 111 3.48 2.75 35.61
N LEU A 112 3.59 2.51 34.30
CA LEU A 112 2.95 3.32 33.27
C LEU A 112 1.42 3.10 33.23
N GLN A 113 0.70 4.15 32.84
CA GLN A 113 -0.69 4.16 32.38
C GLN A 113 -0.78 3.83 30.88
N PRO A 114 -1.92 3.26 30.45
CA PRO A 114 -2.22 3.01 29.04
C PRO A 114 -1.99 4.21 28.10
N VAL A 115 -1.39 3.93 26.94
CA VAL A 115 -1.16 4.84 25.83
C VAL A 115 -1.75 4.26 24.56
N TYR A 116 -2.60 5.04 23.90
CA TYR A 116 -3.20 4.74 22.60
C TYR A 116 -2.70 5.69 21.55
N CYS A 117 -2.19 5.14 20.45
CA CYS A 117 -1.84 5.90 19.26
C CYS A 117 -2.81 5.52 18.14
N ILE A 118 -3.77 6.40 17.88
CA ILE A 118 -4.87 6.18 16.96
C ILE A 118 -4.61 7.05 15.73
N ALA A 119 -4.59 6.45 14.54
CA ALA A 119 -4.39 7.19 13.31
C ALA A 119 -5.44 6.84 12.26
N LEU A 120 -6.13 7.87 11.77
CA LEU A 120 -7.00 7.82 10.61
C LEU A 120 -6.14 8.11 9.37
N LEU A 121 -6.07 7.15 8.45
CA LEU A 121 -5.18 7.16 7.31
C LEU A 121 -5.99 7.31 6.02
N ASP A 122 -5.70 8.33 5.21
CA ASP A 122 -6.24 8.50 3.84
C ASP A 122 -5.39 7.73 2.80
N PHE A 123 -4.72 6.66 3.24
CA PHE A 123 -3.90 5.77 2.40
C PHE A 123 -3.92 4.36 2.99
N VAL A 124 -3.38 3.40 2.24
CA VAL A 124 -3.26 2.00 2.67
C VAL A 124 -1.79 1.63 2.88
N PHE A 125 -1.53 0.73 3.82
CA PHE A 125 -0.27 0.01 3.87
C PHE A 125 -0.25 -1.02 2.73
N GLU A 126 0.80 -0.97 1.89
CA GLU A 126 0.99 -1.94 0.80
C GLU A 126 1.31 -3.35 1.33
N GLU A 127 1.82 -3.45 2.55
CA GLU A 127 2.36 -4.69 3.13
C GLU A 127 1.31 -5.59 3.80
N THR A 128 0.05 -5.16 3.88
CA THR A 128 -1.00 -5.92 4.57
C THR A 128 -1.87 -6.70 3.57
N TYR A 129 -1.75 -8.03 3.60
CA TYR A 129 -2.60 -9.00 2.89
C TYR A 129 -4.07 -9.02 3.35
N SER A 130 -4.47 -8.08 4.20
CA SER A 130 -5.76 -8.03 4.85
C SER A 130 -6.60 -6.91 4.24
N GLU A 131 -7.82 -7.23 3.82
CA GLU A 131 -8.82 -6.23 3.40
C GLU A 131 -9.40 -5.42 4.57
N ARG A 132 -9.00 -5.72 5.82
CA ARG A 132 -9.47 -5.00 7.01
C ARG A 132 -9.05 -3.54 6.96
N TYR A 133 -10.00 -2.66 7.26
CA TYR A 133 -9.78 -1.22 7.42
C TYR A 133 -9.34 -0.82 8.83
N LEU A 134 -9.45 -1.72 9.82
CA LEU A 134 -9.04 -1.48 11.20
C LEU A 134 -7.93 -2.48 11.58
N GLN A 135 -6.82 -1.95 12.09
CA GLN A 135 -5.70 -2.75 12.60
C GLN A 135 -5.35 -2.29 14.02
N GLN A 136 -5.40 -3.22 14.97
CA GLN A 136 -4.90 -3.00 16.32
C GLN A 136 -3.58 -3.75 16.50
N VAL A 137 -2.54 -3.04 16.93
CA VAL A 137 -1.17 -3.55 17.02
C VAL A 137 -0.65 -3.33 18.45
N GLN A 138 -0.08 -4.40 19.02
CA GLN A 138 0.46 -4.46 20.38
C GLN A 138 1.76 -5.26 20.40
N LEU A 139 2.56 -5.10 21.45
CA LEU A 139 3.77 -5.89 21.66
C LEU A 139 3.37 -7.32 22.04
N ARG A 140 3.90 -8.30 21.30
CA ARG A 140 3.60 -9.71 21.48
C ARG A 140 4.89 -10.53 21.61
N ASN A 141 4.80 -11.67 22.28
CA ASN A 141 5.90 -12.66 22.33
C ASN A 141 5.95 -13.50 21.03
N GLU A 142 6.91 -14.42 20.95
CA GLU A 142 7.16 -15.28 19.79
C GLU A 142 5.99 -16.23 19.47
N VAL A 143 5.14 -16.54 20.44
CA VAL A 143 3.92 -17.34 20.28
C VAL A 143 2.65 -16.49 20.08
N CYS A 144 2.81 -15.19 19.82
CA CYS A 144 1.75 -14.21 19.55
C CYS A 144 0.82 -13.88 20.74
N GLU A 145 1.23 -14.14 21.97
CA GLU A 145 0.53 -13.66 23.17
C GLU A 145 0.87 -12.19 23.43
N VAL A 146 -0.07 -11.43 24.00
CA VAL A 146 0.15 -10.01 24.34
C VAL A 146 1.16 -9.94 25.48
N PHE A 147 2.34 -9.39 25.20
CA PHE A 147 3.42 -9.22 26.17
C PHE A 147 3.25 -7.93 26.98
N TYR A 148 2.73 -6.88 26.35
CA TYR A 148 2.48 -5.59 26.99
C TYR A 148 1.18 -4.98 26.45
N ASP A 149 0.23 -4.77 27.35
CA ASP A 149 -1.16 -4.40 27.03
C ASP A 149 -1.46 -2.90 27.20
N LYS A 150 -0.50 -2.12 27.71
CA LYS A 150 -0.64 -0.67 27.94
C LYS A 150 -0.14 0.21 26.80
N LEU A 151 0.37 -0.35 25.71
CA LEU A 151 0.70 0.41 24.50
C LEU A 151 -0.01 -0.22 23.30
N THR A 152 -0.96 0.51 22.73
CA THR A 152 -1.77 0.03 21.61
C THR A 152 -1.76 1.04 20.48
N PHE A 153 -1.43 0.58 19.28
CA PHE A 153 -1.56 1.35 18.04
C PHE A 153 -2.83 0.92 17.33
N ILE A 154 -3.63 1.88 16.90
CA ILE A 154 -4.88 1.65 16.18
C ILE A 154 -4.79 2.40 14.85
N PHE A 155 -4.67 1.66 13.75
CA PHE A 155 -4.63 2.23 12.41
C PHE A 155 -5.95 1.99 11.69
N ILE A 156 -6.54 3.07 11.17
CA ILE A 156 -7.79 3.05 10.43
C ILE A 156 -7.50 3.46 8.97
N GLU A 157 -7.45 2.50 8.07
CA GLU A 157 -7.20 2.70 6.64
C GLU A 157 -8.51 3.07 5.92
N MET A 158 -8.83 4.36 5.86
CA MET A 158 -10.08 4.88 5.31
C MET A 158 -10.36 4.47 3.85
N PRO A 159 -9.36 4.32 2.95
CA PRO A 159 -9.60 3.80 1.61
C PRO A 159 -10.13 2.35 1.58
N ARG A 160 -9.84 1.53 2.60
CA ARG A 160 -10.35 0.15 2.70
C ARG A 160 -11.80 0.09 3.19
N PHE A 161 -12.31 1.12 3.85
CA PHE A 161 -13.71 1.18 4.26
C PHE A 161 -14.63 1.46 3.05
N LYS A 162 -15.32 0.44 2.55
CA LYS A 162 -16.15 0.52 1.33
C LYS A 162 -17.65 0.31 1.56
N LYS A 163 -18.08 0.21 2.83
CA LYS A 163 -19.47 -0.03 3.19
C LYS A 163 -20.36 1.12 2.75
N LYS A 164 -21.54 0.80 2.25
CA LYS A 164 -22.63 1.73 1.95
C LYS A 164 -23.50 1.99 3.19
N LEU A 165 -24.40 2.97 3.09
CA LEU A 165 -25.28 3.38 4.18
C LEU A 165 -26.14 2.23 4.74
N ASP A 166 -26.63 1.34 3.87
CA ASP A 166 -27.43 0.16 4.22
C ASP A 166 -26.59 -1.00 4.79
N GLU A 167 -25.26 -0.91 4.70
CA GLU A 167 -24.30 -1.90 5.20
C GLU A 167 -23.68 -1.50 6.54
N LEU A 168 -24.13 -0.39 7.15
CA LEU A 168 -23.63 0.10 8.44
C LEU A 168 -24.21 -0.72 9.59
N ASN A 169 -23.41 -1.68 10.09
CA ASN A 169 -23.85 -2.65 11.08
C ASN A 169 -23.43 -2.29 12.51
N SER A 170 -22.63 -1.24 12.69
CA SER A 170 -22.10 -0.83 13.99
C SER A 170 -22.01 0.68 14.10
N HIS A 171 -21.96 1.18 15.35
CA HIS A 171 -21.74 2.61 15.61
C HIS A 171 -20.39 3.09 15.08
N PHE A 172 -19.38 2.22 15.12
CA PHE A 172 -18.09 2.47 14.47
C PHE A 172 -18.20 2.63 12.94
N ASP A 173 -18.97 1.77 12.27
CA ASP A 173 -19.20 1.91 10.82
C ASP A 173 -19.87 3.25 10.50
N LYS A 174 -20.82 3.70 11.32
CA LYS A 174 -21.47 5.01 11.16
C LYS A 174 -20.49 6.16 11.29
N TRP A 175 -19.58 6.13 12.27
CA TRP A 175 -18.50 7.11 12.38
C TRP A 175 -17.58 7.12 11.16
N LEU A 176 -17.13 5.96 10.68
CA LEU A 176 -16.28 5.89 9.50
C LEU A 176 -17.00 6.39 8.25
N TYR A 177 -18.28 6.04 8.09
CA TYR A 177 -19.11 6.53 6.99
C TYR A 177 -19.30 8.05 7.06
N PHE A 178 -19.62 8.57 8.24
CA PHE A 178 -19.73 10.01 8.50
C PHE A 178 -18.43 10.73 8.10
N ILE A 179 -17.28 10.34 8.67
CA ILE A 179 -15.98 10.98 8.39
C ILE A 179 -15.63 10.91 6.90
N LYS A 180 -15.89 9.77 6.24
CA LYS A 180 -15.56 9.56 4.84
C LYS A 180 -16.43 10.38 3.88
N HIS A 181 -17.71 10.57 4.21
CA HIS A 181 -18.70 11.11 3.28
C HIS A 181 -19.23 12.50 3.68
N LEU A 182 -18.79 13.08 4.80
CA LEU A 182 -19.35 14.33 5.35
C LEU A 182 -19.48 15.46 4.33
N GLU A 183 -18.41 15.74 3.56
CA GLU A 183 -18.39 16.81 2.56
C GLU A 183 -19.44 16.61 1.44
N ASN A 184 -19.90 15.38 1.23
CA ASN A 184 -20.81 15.01 0.14
C ASN A 184 -22.30 15.00 0.55
N PHE A 185 -22.62 15.26 1.83
CA PHE A 185 -24.02 15.32 2.26
C PHE A 185 -24.63 16.69 2.01
N ASP A 186 -25.86 16.68 1.51
CA ASP A 186 -26.74 17.84 1.52
C ASP A 186 -27.67 17.83 2.74
N ASP A 187 -28.02 16.65 3.26
CA ASP A 187 -28.87 16.45 4.44
C ASP A 187 -28.45 15.20 5.22
N ILE A 188 -28.89 15.11 6.48
CA ILE A 188 -28.60 13.98 7.38
C ILE A 188 -29.42 12.74 6.97
N PRO A 189 -28.76 11.63 6.56
CA PRO A 189 -29.44 10.39 6.21
C PRO A 189 -30.17 9.77 7.41
N GLN A 190 -31.27 9.07 7.16
CA GLN A 190 -32.09 8.48 8.23
C GLN A 190 -31.29 7.55 9.15
N ASP A 191 -30.38 6.73 8.61
CA ASP A 191 -29.54 5.80 9.37
C ASP A 191 -28.50 6.49 10.28
N LEU A 192 -28.26 7.79 10.05
CA LEU A 192 -27.39 8.65 10.86
C LEU A 192 -28.16 9.69 11.68
N ARG A 193 -29.50 9.62 11.76
CA ARG A 193 -30.32 10.49 12.61
C ARG A 193 -30.32 10.01 14.06
N GLU A 194 -29.14 10.04 14.65
CA GLU A 194 -28.92 9.83 16.08
C GLU A 194 -28.34 11.10 16.68
N SER A 195 -28.67 11.36 17.94
CA SER A 195 -28.29 12.60 18.65
C SER A 195 -26.81 12.97 18.50
N ILE A 196 -25.91 11.99 18.54
CA ILE A 196 -24.46 12.23 18.42
C ILE A 196 -24.07 12.72 17.01
N PHE A 197 -24.65 12.12 15.96
CA PHE A 197 -24.36 12.51 14.59
C PHE A 197 -25.06 13.81 14.21
N GLU A 198 -26.28 14.06 14.70
CA GLU A 198 -26.96 15.35 14.51
C GLU A 198 -26.13 16.51 15.08
N GLN A 199 -25.54 16.33 16.26
CA GLN A 199 -24.59 17.29 16.83
C GLN A 199 -23.33 17.43 15.97
N ALA A 200 -22.76 16.33 15.49
CA ALA A 200 -21.59 16.36 14.60
C ALA A 200 -21.87 17.09 13.27
N PHE A 201 -23.03 16.88 12.67
CA PHE A 201 -23.47 17.59 11.46
C PHE A 201 -23.64 19.10 11.72
N ALA A 202 -24.22 19.48 12.86
CA ALA A 202 -24.38 20.89 13.23
C ALA A 202 -23.03 21.60 13.43
N VAL A 203 -22.05 20.93 14.06
CA VAL A 203 -20.68 21.44 14.22
C VAL A 203 -19.96 21.61 12.87
N ALA A 204 -20.24 20.71 11.93
CA ALA A 204 -19.60 20.67 10.62
C ALA A 204 -20.18 21.65 9.58
N GLU A 205 -21.31 22.28 9.87
CA GLU A 205 -22.04 23.11 8.91
C GLU A 205 -21.29 24.43 8.63
N ILE A 206 -20.82 24.58 7.39
CA ILE A 206 -19.96 25.72 6.98
C ILE A 206 -20.71 27.05 7.09
N ALA A 207 -22.02 27.05 6.88
CA ALA A 207 -22.86 28.24 6.98
C ALA A 207 -22.85 28.88 8.38
N CYS A 208 -22.48 28.13 9.41
CA CYS A 208 -22.37 28.62 10.79
C CYS A 208 -21.01 29.26 11.10
N PHE A 209 -20.06 29.26 10.16
CA PHE A 209 -18.71 29.78 10.41
C PHE A 209 -18.66 31.30 10.32
N ASN A 210 -17.88 31.89 11.21
CA ASN A 210 -17.49 33.30 11.08
C ASN A 210 -16.43 33.48 9.98
N SER A 211 -16.15 34.74 9.60
CA SER A 211 -15.21 35.03 8.51
C SER A 211 -13.81 34.45 8.72
N GLN A 212 -13.31 34.44 9.96
CA GLN A 212 -11.99 33.89 10.27
C GLN A 212 -11.98 32.37 10.12
N GLN A 213 -12.99 31.68 10.68
CA GLN A 213 -13.13 30.23 10.55
C GLN A 213 -13.27 29.80 9.08
N LEU A 214 -14.02 30.58 8.28
CA LEU A 214 -14.17 30.31 6.87
C LEU A 214 -12.83 30.43 6.13
N GLU A 215 -12.05 31.48 6.42
CA GLU A 215 -10.71 31.66 5.83
C GLU A 215 -9.75 30.54 6.23
N GLU A 216 -9.72 30.16 7.52
CA GLU A 216 -8.91 29.04 8.02
C GLU A 216 -9.29 27.72 7.35
N TYR A 217 -10.59 27.48 7.18
CA TYR A 217 -11.08 26.29 6.48
C TYR A 217 -10.71 26.31 4.99
N GLU A 218 -10.92 27.43 4.28
CA GLU A 218 -10.56 27.56 2.87
C GLU A 218 -9.05 27.35 2.63
N ASN A 219 -8.21 27.87 3.53
CA ASN A 219 -6.77 27.63 3.51
C ASN A 219 -6.41 26.15 3.75
N SER A 220 -7.05 25.51 4.74
CA SER A 220 -6.84 24.09 5.04
C SER A 220 -7.28 23.18 3.88
N LEU A 221 -8.42 23.52 3.25
CA LEU A 221 -8.97 22.82 2.10
C LEU A 221 -8.09 22.98 0.86
N LYS A 222 -7.57 24.19 0.62
CA LYS A 222 -6.59 24.43 -0.45
C LYS A 222 -5.35 23.55 -0.24
N TYR A 223 -4.78 23.53 0.97
CA TYR A 223 -3.62 22.70 1.27
C TYR A 223 -3.91 21.20 1.05
N TYR A 224 -5.07 20.71 1.49
CA TYR A 224 -5.48 19.32 1.25
C TYR A 224 -5.55 19.00 -0.25
N ARG A 225 -6.18 19.87 -1.05
CA ARG A 225 -6.29 19.69 -2.51
C ARG A 225 -4.94 19.73 -3.21
N ASP A 226 -4.07 20.67 -2.83
CA ASP A 226 -2.71 20.79 -3.37
C ASP A 226 -1.91 19.52 -3.07
N LEU A 227 -1.97 19.01 -1.83
CA LEU A 227 -1.31 17.77 -1.44
C LEU A 227 -1.84 16.56 -2.22
N LYS A 228 -3.16 16.44 -2.37
CA LYS A 228 -3.79 15.36 -3.13
C LYS A 228 -3.37 15.37 -4.59
N ASN A 229 -3.38 16.55 -5.23
CA ASN A 229 -2.91 16.71 -6.61
C ASN A 229 -1.44 16.28 -6.76
N VAL A 230 -0.56 16.62 -5.80
CA VAL A 230 0.84 16.19 -5.81
C VAL A 230 0.95 14.66 -5.72
N ILE A 231 0.17 14.03 -4.83
CA ILE A 231 0.18 12.56 -4.66
C ILE A 231 -0.33 11.88 -5.93
N ASP A 232 -1.47 12.32 -6.47
CA ASP A 232 -2.08 11.74 -7.67
C ASP A 232 -1.16 11.89 -8.89
N THR A 233 -0.51 13.06 -9.03
CA THR A 233 0.48 13.29 -10.10
C THR A 233 1.68 12.37 -9.95
N ALA A 234 2.25 12.26 -8.74
CA ALA A 234 3.38 11.38 -8.48
C ALA A 234 3.04 9.90 -8.72
N ALA A 235 1.82 9.48 -8.40
CA ALA A 235 1.34 8.13 -8.68
C ALA A 235 1.23 7.87 -10.19
N SER A 236 0.62 8.79 -10.94
CA SER A 236 0.51 8.70 -12.40
C SER A 236 1.88 8.66 -13.09
N GLU A 237 2.81 9.54 -12.69
CA GLU A 237 4.18 9.55 -13.23
C GLU A 237 4.99 8.31 -12.84
N ALA A 238 4.72 7.71 -11.68
CA ALA A 238 5.34 6.46 -11.26
C ALA A 238 4.82 5.28 -12.10
N GLU A 239 3.53 5.24 -12.39
CA GLU A 239 2.93 4.24 -13.27
C GLU A 239 3.46 4.33 -14.70
N GLU A 240 3.51 5.53 -15.28
CA GLU A 240 4.05 5.76 -16.64
C GLU A 240 5.52 5.33 -16.74
N ARG A 241 6.36 5.74 -15.78
CA ARG A 241 7.77 5.28 -15.73
C ARG A 241 7.87 3.77 -15.53
N GLY A 242 6.97 3.18 -14.74
CA GLY A 242 6.90 1.74 -14.53
C GLY A 242 6.64 0.98 -15.83
N ILE A 243 5.69 1.46 -16.64
CA ILE A 243 5.38 0.92 -17.96
C ILE A 243 6.58 1.06 -18.90
N GLU A 244 7.18 2.25 -18.99
CA GLU A 244 8.33 2.50 -19.88
C GLU A 244 9.53 1.59 -19.53
N ILE A 245 9.85 1.45 -18.24
CA ILE A 245 10.91 0.55 -17.77
C ILE A 245 10.55 -0.91 -18.09
N GLY A 246 9.28 -1.29 -17.88
CA GLY A 246 8.77 -2.62 -18.18
C GLY A 246 8.90 -2.99 -19.66
N GLU A 247 8.52 -2.09 -20.56
CA GLU A 247 8.65 -2.26 -22.01
C GLU A 247 10.11 -2.38 -22.44
N LYS A 248 10.99 -1.48 -21.98
CA LYS A 248 12.43 -1.53 -22.29
C LYS A 248 13.06 -2.84 -21.83
N ARG A 249 12.77 -3.28 -20.61
CA ARG A 249 13.24 -4.56 -20.08
C ARG A 249 12.66 -5.74 -20.85
N GLY A 250 11.39 -5.68 -21.23
CA GLY A 250 10.72 -6.70 -22.02
C GLY A 250 11.37 -6.91 -23.38
N ILE A 251 11.68 -5.81 -24.09
CA ILE A 251 12.41 -5.83 -25.37
C ILE A 251 13.80 -6.43 -25.18
N GLU A 252 14.57 -5.92 -24.21
CA GLU A 252 15.95 -6.40 -23.97
C GLU A 252 15.99 -7.90 -23.63
N ILE A 253 15.09 -8.37 -22.76
CA ILE A 253 14.98 -9.79 -22.40
C ILE A 253 14.54 -10.61 -23.61
N GLY A 254 13.57 -10.11 -24.39
CA GLY A 254 13.08 -10.76 -25.59
C GLY A 254 14.16 -10.93 -26.67
N GLU A 255 14.94 -9.89 -26.94
CA GLU A 255 16.06 -9.93 -27.88
C GLU A 255 17.15 -10.91 -27.43
N LYS A 256 17.55 -10.85 -26.16
CA LYS A 256 18.55 -11.78 -25.60
C LYS A 256 18.11 -13.23 -25.73
N ARG A 257 16.87 -13.54 -25.33
CA ARG A 257 16.29 -14.89 -25.45
C ARG A 257 16.15 -15.32 -26.91
N GLY A 258 15.74 -14.42 -27.79
CA GLY A 258 15.62 -14.70 -29.22
C GLY A 258 16.96 -15.07 -29.87
N ILE A 259 18.03 -14.33 -29.53
CA ILE A 259 19.39 -14.64 -30.00
C ILE A 259 19.86 -15.99 -29.47
N GLU A 260 19.62 -16.29 -28.20
CA GLU A 260 20.00 -17.55 -27.57
C GLU A 260 19.29 -18.74 -28.23
N ILE A 261 17.96 -18.70 -28.33
CA ILE A 261 17.16 -19.73 -29.00
C ILE A 261 17.58 -19.89 -30.47
N GLY A 262 17.79 -18.78 -31.18
CA GLY A 262 18.23 -18.80 -32.58
C GLY A 262 19.60 -19.45 -32.76
N LYS A 263 20.55 -19.21 -31.84
CA LYS A 263 21.87 -19.88 -31.84
C LYS A 263 21.73 -21.38 -31.58
N GLU A 264 20.96 -21.77 -30.57
CA GLU A 264 20.74 -23.18 -30.25
C GLU A 264 20.10 -23.93 -31.41
N GLN A 265 19.04 -23.39 -32.00
CA GLN A 265 18.37 -23.97 -33.17
C GLN A 265 19.28 -24.00 -34.40
N GLY A 266 20.02 -22.92 -34.67
CA GLY A 266 20.95 -22.84 -35.79
C GLY A 266 22.09 -23.86 -35.70
N VAL A 267 22.65 -24.06 -34.50
CA VAL A 267 23.66 -25.11 -34.26
C VAL A 267 23.05 -26.50 -34.47
N GLY A 268 21.83 -26.75 -33.95
CA GLY A 268 21.13 -28.01 -34.15
C GLY A 268 20.93 -28.35 -35.63
N ILE A 269 20.37 -27.42 -36.40
CA ILE A 269 20.13 -27.57 -37.85
C ILE A 269 21.46 -27.75 -38.60
N GLY A 270 22.49 -26.96 -38.26
CA GLY A 270 23.80 -27.06 -38.90
C GLY A 270 24.49 -28.40 -38.68
N VAL A 271 24.39 -28.96 -37.47
CA VAL A 271 24.91 -30.30 -37.14
C VAL A 271 24.16 -31.38 -37.92
N GLU A 272 22.84 -31.26 -38.05
CA GLU A 272 22.02 -32.21 -38.80
C GLU A 272 22.36 -32.20 -40.31
N ILE A 273 22.42 -31.02 -40.93
CA ILE A 273 22.83 -30.87 -42.33
C ILE A 273 24.25 -31.39 -42.56
N GLY A 274 25.19 -31.09 -41.65
CA GLY A 274 26.57 -31.56 -41.75
C GLY A 274 26.68 -33.09 -41.70
N LYS A 275 25.93 -33.75 -40.82
CA LYS A 275 25.87 -35.21 -40.76
C LYS A 275 25.32 -35.82 -42.05
N GLU A 276 24.26 -35.25 -42.60
CA GLU A 276 23.68 -35.71 -43.88
C GLU A 276 24.65 -35.53 -45.05
N GLN A 277 25.35 -34.39 -45.12
CA GLN A 277 26.37 -34.15 -46.14
C GLN A 277 27.56 -35.10 -46.03
N GLU A 278 28.07 -35.34 -44.83
CA GLU A 278 29.14 -36.31 -44.59
C GLU A 278 28.70 -37.72 -44.98
N LYS A 279 27.48 -38.11 -44.62
CA LYS A 279 26.87 -39.39 -44.98
C LYS A 279 26.80 -39.55 -46.51
N HIS A 280 26.33 -38.54 -47.24
CA HIS A 280 26.32 -38.51 -48.70
C HIS A 280 27.72 -38.61 -49.32
N GLN A 281 28.70 -37.87 -48.81
CA GLN A 281 30.09 -37.94 -49.30
C GLN A 281 30.68 -39.34 -49.10
N ARG A 282 30.46 -39.98 -47.95
CA ARG A 282 30.95 -41.35 -47.69
C ARG A 282 30.29 -42.39 -48.58
N ILE A 283 29.00 -42.23 -48.89
CA ILE A 283 28.28 -43.05 -49.89
C ILE A 283 28.91 -42.88 -51.27
N GLN A 284 29.20 -41.64 -51.70
CA GLN A 284 29.85 -41.37 -52.99
C GLN A 284 31.26 -41.98 -53.08
N ILE A 285 32.07 -41.87 -52.02
CA ILE A 285 33.40 -42.49 -51.97
C ILE A 285 33.28 -44.02 -52.06
N ALA A 286 32.33 -44.64 -51.36
CA ALA A 286 32.11 -46.08 -51.42
C ALA A 286 31.66 -46.55 -52.82
N LEU A 287 30.83 -45.75 -53.50
CA LEU A 287 30.43 -46.00 -54.89
C LEU A 287 31.63 -45.91 -55.86
N GLN A 288 32.51 -44.91 -55.69
CA GLN A 288 33.70 -44.73 -56.53
C GLN A 288 34.74 -45.85 -56.37
N GLN A 289 34.87 -46.42 -55.17
CA GLN A 289 35.79 -47.55 -54.94
C GLN A 289 35.34 -48.83 -55.65
N GLY A 290 34.05 -48.97 -55.98
CA GLY A 290 33.52 -50.08 -56.77
C GLY A 290 33.57 -51.46 -56.11
N VAL A 291 33.87 -51.53 -54.81
CA VAL A 291 34.03 -52.80 -54.05
C VAL A 291 32.68 -53.35 -53.57
N LEU A 292 31.70 -52.48 -53.32
CA LEU A 292 30.38 -52.83 -52.78
C LEU A 292 29.27 -52.53 -53.78
N THR A 293 28.24 -53.36 -53.81
CA THR A 293 27.03 -53.11 -54.62
C THR A 293 26.16 -52.00 -54.01
N PRO A 294 25.32 -51.29 -54.79
CA PRO A 294 24.42 -50.26 -54.26
C PRO A 294 23.55 -50.71 -53.08
N SER A 295 23.04 -51.94 -53.12
CA SER A 295 22.27 -52.55 -52.02
C SER A 295 23.10 -52.76 -50.74
N GLN A 296 24.37 -53.16 -50.87
CA GLN A 296 25.29 -53.31 -49.73
C GLN A 296 25.67 -51.96 -49.13
N ILE A 297 25.83 -50.91 -49.95
CA ILE A 297 26.09 -49.54 -49.48
C ILE A 297 24.84 -48.97 -48.78
N ALA A 298 23.65 -49.21 -49.32
CA ALA A 298 22.38 -48.80 -48.71
C ALA A 298 22.22 -49.40 -47.31
N SER A 299 22.50 -50.71 -47.16
CA SER A 299 22.48 -51.38 -45.86
C SER A 299 23.60 -50.89 -44.92
N LEU A 300 24.79 -50.55 -45.42
CA LEU A 300 25.92 -50.12 -44.59
C LEU A 300 25.71 -48.73 -43.99
N PHE A 301 25.06 -47.84 -44.74
CA PHE A 301 24.78 -46.46 -44.30
C PHE A 301 23.36 -46.28 -43.75
N ASP A 302 22.55 -47.34 -43.68
CA ASP A 302 21.15 -47.28 -43.25
C ASP A 302 20.38 -46.19 -44.01
N VAL A 303 20.30 -46.36 -45.34
CA VAL A 303 19.59 -45.48 -46.27
C VAL A 303 18.82 -46.30 -47.29
N ASP A 304 17.84 -45.69 -47.93
CA ASP A 304 17.11 -46.30 -49.04
C ASP A 304 18.06 -46.55 -50.23
N GLU A 305 17.95 -47.73 -50.85
CA GLU A 305 18.74 -48.08 -52.04
C GLU A 305 18.50 -47.11 -53.20
N GLN A 306 17.30 -46.54 -53.33
CA GLN A 306 16.99 -45.50 -54.33
C GLN A 306 17.79 -44.22 -54.11
N LEU A 307 18.08 -43.85 -52.85
CA LEU A 307 18.94 -42.70 -52.54
C LEU A 307 20.37 -42.96 -53.02
N VAL A 308 20.90 -44.15 -52.75
CA VAL A 308 22.24 -44.55 -53.21
C VAL A 308 22.30 -44.53 -54.74
N LEU A 309 21.30 -45.08 -55.43
CA LEU A 309 21.21 -45.07 -56.89
C LEU A 309 21.10 -43.65 -57.46
N SER A 310 20.38 -42.72 -56.81
CA SER A 310 20.30 -41.33 -57.26
C SER A 310 21.65 -40.59 -57.23
N LEU A 311 22.57 -41.00 -56.35
CA LEU A 311 23.89 -40.41 -56.22
C LEU A 311 24.90 -40.95 -57.25
N ILE A 312 24.56 -42.01 -58.00
CA ILE A 312 25.38 -42.58 -59.07
C ILE A 312 25.43 -41.67 -60.30
N HIS A 313 24.37 -40.89 -60.55
CA HIS A 313 24.23 -40.05 -61.75
C HIS A 313 24.76 -38.61 -61.59
N VAL A 314 25.38 -38.28 -60.45
CA VAL A 314 25.95 -36.95 -60.17
C VAL A 314 27.49 -37.04 -60.16
N THR A 315 28.08 -37.49 -61.25
CA THR A 315 29.50 -37.26 -61.58
C THR A 315 29.53 -36.28 -62.76
N PRO A 316 30.34 -35.20 -62.72
CA PRO A 316 30.48 -34.35 -63.89
C PRO A 316 31.08 -35.18 -65.03
N PRO A 317 30.66 -34.99 -66.30
CA PRO A 317 31.37 -35.60 -67.40
C PRO A 317 32.78 -35.01 -67.44
N GLU A 318 33.78 -35.85 -67.19
CA GLU A 318 35.15 -35.62 -67.66
C GLU A 318 35.10 -35.50 -69.18
N ASN A 319 35.40 -34.30 -69.70
CA ASN A 319 35.77 -34.06 -71.09
C ASN A 319 36.97 -33.11 -71.01
N LEU A 320 38.20 -33.63 -71.18
CA LEU A 320 38.94 -33.86 -72.44
C LEU A 320 39.78 -32.64 -72.85
#